data_AF-V6DJ47-F1
#
_entry.id   AF-V6DJ47-F1
#
_cell.length_a   1.000
_cell.length_b   1.000
_cell.length_c   1.000
_cell.angle_alpha   90.00
_cell.angle_beta   90.00
_cell.angle_gamma   90.00
#
_symmetry.space_group_name_H-M   'P 1'
#
loop_
_entity.id
_entity.type
_entity.pdbx_description
1 polymer ?
#
loop_
_entity_poly.entity_id
_entity_poly.type
_entity_poly.pdbx_seq_one_letter_code
_entity_poly.pdbx_strand_id
1 'polypeptide(L)'
;MSSKFLSQFTKAFNDLPNLSKNIILLKFESYSSIFVSKLFSKLKFHLPNQVILLSLANLDLSQLSLKLQTSFLGQEFIYFIKDFYDLEVNLKNELYNYFLNYDGPNKIFIFDTIESNIVSDKFLIFEVPSSIDVEVYSEFYDFFYSNYSRNKLAVKRLFDSSKTLSLDLSLTIMNYQVILPNKSEIFFDNWLTKLRPTEKSLFMFSQYFFDKQNKNFFELWLKYKLEYPYEFWIAFWSDQIWQAALFVLRANKLGIFNAKKYASKLPFSFMNKSWSAYDYEFLCKAYQNLYKIDFDIKNGLGHNALELWFYKFLFNKF
;
A
#
# COMPACT_ATOMS: atom_id res chain seq x y z
N MET A 1 8.84 19.81 -5.06
CA MET A 1 9.67 18.97 -5.98
C MET A 1 8.85 18.33 -7.10
N SER A 2 7.52 18.41 -7.07
CA SER A 2 6.60 17.52 -7.78
C SER A 2 6.11 18.01 -9.16
N SER A 3 5.92 19.31 -9.39
CA SER A 3 5.50 19.83 -10.73
C SER A 3 6.58 19.68 -11.82
N LYS A 4 7.85 19.62 -11.41
CA LYS A 4 8.97 19.38 -12.33
C LYS A 4 8.97 17.94 -12.85
N PHE A 5 8.53 16.97 -12.05
CA PHE A 5 8.41 15.58 -12.49
C PHE A 5 7.43 15.46 -13.64
N LEU A 6 6.18 15.92 -13.49
CA LEU A 6 5.18 15.62 -14.51
C LEU A 6 5.42 16.40 -15.80
N SER A 7 5.84 17.65 -15.73
CA SER A 7 6.21 18.41 -16.93
C SER A 7 7.33 17.73 -17.74
N GLN A 8 8.38 17.23 -17.08
CA GLN A 8 9.46 16.48 -17.73
C GLN A 8 8.98 15.12 -18.24
N PHE A 9 8.20 14.41 -17.43
CA PHE A 9 7.67 13.09 -17.75
C PHE A 9 6.71 13.14 -18.92
N THR A 10 5.74 14.05 -18.93
CA THR A 10 4.79 14.26 -20.03
C THR A 10 5.49 14.65 -21.31
N LYS A 11 6.50 15.52 -21.24
CA LYS A 11 7.31 15.86 -22.42
C LYS A 11 7.99 14.60 -22.98
N ALA A 12 8.69 13.85 -22.14
CA ALA A 12 9.36 12.62 -22.56
C ALA A 12 8.37 11.56 -23.07
N PHE A 13 7.18 11.48 -22.47
CA PHE A 13 6.11 10.59 -22.89
C PHE A 13 5.58 10.91 -24.29
N ASN A 14 5.37 12.20 -24.58
CA ASN A 14 4.91 12.63 -25.90
C ASN A 14 6.00 12.45 -26.96
N ASP A 15 7.27 12.63 -26.58
CA ASP A 15 8.43 12.45 -27.45
C ASP A 15 8.98 11.00 -27.46
N LEU A 16 8.25 10.02 -26.91
CA LEU A 16 8.76 8.66 -26.70
C LEU A 16 9.45 8.02 -27.92
N PRO A 17 8.91 8.12 -29.14
CA PRO A 17 9.55 7.57 -30.34
C PRO A 17 10.89 8.25 -30.68
N ASN A 18 11.08 9.51 -30.28
CA ASN A 18 12.26 10.32 -30.60
C ASN A 18 13.25 10.42 -29.42
N LEU A 19 12.97 9.77 -28.30
CA LEU A 19 13.88 9.80 -27.15
C LEU A 19 15.23 9.17 -27.52
N SER A 20 16.33 9.83 -27.18
CA SER A 20 17.67 9.29 -27.38
C SER A 20 17.99 8.11 -26.45
N LYS A 21 17.31 8.03 -25.30
CA LYS A 21 17.51 6.95 -24.32
C LYS A 21 16.50 5.83 -24.56
N ASN A 22 16.97 4.59 -24.51
CA ASN A 22 16.12 3.40 -24.70
C ASN A 22 15.60 2.83 -23.39
N ILE A 23 16.27 3.11 -22.27
CA ILE A 23 15.84 2.65 -20.94
C ILE A 23 15.22 3.81 -20.16
N ILE A 24 14.00 3.58 -19.67
CA ILE A 24 13.24 4.51 -18.85
C ILE A 24 13.02 3.86 -17.49
N LEU A 25 13.58 4.45 -16.44
CA LEU A 25 13.51 3.95 -15.07
C LEU A 25 12.62 4.85 -14.23
N LEU A 26 11.56 4.26 -13.68
CA LEU A 26 10.65 4.91 -12.75
C LEU A 26 10.96 4.42 -11.33
N LYS A 27 11.44 5.33 -10.49
CA LYS A 27 11.76 5.05 -9.09
C LYS A 27 10.59 5.41 -8.19
N PHE A 28 10.23 4.53 -7.28
CA PHE A 28 9.13 4.68 -6.33
C PHE A 28 9.64 4.58 -4.90
N GLU A 29 9.12 5.40 -3.99
CA GLU A 29 9.28 5.17 -2.55
C GLU A 29 8.45 3.95 -2.11
N SER A 30 7.23 3.86 -2.67
CA SER A 30 6.33 2.72 -2.54
C SER A 30 5.74 2.43 -3.91
N TYR A 31 5.87 1.19 -4.38
CA TYR A 31 5.36 0.79 -5.69
C TYR A 31 3.86 1.05 -5.82
N SER A 32 3.47 1.76 -6.89
CA SER A 32 2.07 2.07 -7.19
C SER A 32 1.60 1.26 -8.40
N SER A 33 0.89 0.16 -8.14
CA SER A 33 0.32 -0.67 -9.20
C SER A 33 -0.71 0.08 -10.03
N ILE A 34 -1.45 1.02 -9.40
CA ILE A 34 -2.45 1.86 -10.06
C ILE A 34 -1.77 2.79 -11.06
N PHE A 35 -0.67 3.45 -10.67
CA PHE A 35 0.09 4.32 -11.55
C PHE A 35 0.62 3.56 -12.76
N VAL A 36 1.29 2.42 -12.53
CA VAL A 36 1.88 1.61 -13.61
C VAL A 36 0.81 1.11 -14.57
N SER A 37 -0.32 0.62 -14.05
CA SER A 37 -1.45 0.16 -14.86
C SER A 37 -2.07 1.28 -15.70
N LYS A 38 -2.21 2.48 -15.13
CA LYS A 38 -2.69 3.67 -15.86
C LYS A 38 -1.73 4.10 -16.96
N LEU A 39 -0.45 4.13 -16.67
CA LEU A 39 0.58 4.48 -17.64
C LEU A 39 0.59 3.50 -18.81
N PHE A 40 0.58 2.20 -18.50
CA PHE A 40 0.49 1.14 -19.50
C PHE A 40 -0.77 1.31 -20.37
N SER A 41 -1.93 1.53 -19.75
CA SER A 41 -3.21 1.68 -20.46
C SER A 41 -3.19 2.90 -21.39
N LYS A 42 -2.64 4.03 -20.93
CA LYS A 42 -2.49 5.25 -21.74
C LYS A 42 -1.56 5.01 -22.94
N LEU A 43 -0.41 4.37 -22.75
CA LEU A 43 0.49 4.02 -23.85
C LEU A 43 -0.15 3.05 -24.82
N LYS A 44 -0.84 2.01 -24.32
CA LYS A 44 -1.52 1.03 -25.17
C LYS A 44 -2.65 1.67 -25.99
N PHE A 45 -3.30 2.70 -25.45
CA PHE A 45 -4.29 3.47 -26.20
C PHE A 45 -3.65 4.27 -27.36
N HIS A 46 -2.50 4.91 -27.11
CA HIS A 46 -1.81 5.70 -28.14
C HIS A 46 -1.00 4.84 -29.14
N LEU A 47 -0.45 3.70 -28.70
CA LEU A 47 0.46 2.84 -29.43
C LEU A 47 0.06 1.34 -29.26
N PRO A 48 -1.13 0.93 -29.75
CA PRO A 48 -1.74 -0.36 -29.42
C PRO A 48 -0.91 -1.58 -29.81
N ASN A 49 -0.12 -1.50 -30.89
CA ASN A 49 0.65 -2.64 -31.38
C ASN A 49 2.12 -2.63 -30.93
N GLN A 50 2.59 -1.58 -30.26
CA GLN A 50 4.00 -1.43 -29.89
C GLN A 50 4.24 -1.73 -28.40
N VAL A 51 3.23 -1.62 -27.55
CA VAL A 51 3.40 -1.78 -26.10
C VAL A 51 3.19 -3.23 -25.68
N ILE A 52 4.21 -3.84 -25.08
CA ILE A 52 4.24 -5.24 -24.66
C ILE A 52 4.55 -5.31 -23.16
N LEU A 53 3.72 -6.04 -22.41
CA LEU A 53 4.02 -6.39 -21.03
C LEU A 53 4.88 -7.66 -21.01
N LEU A 54 6.01 -7.62 -20.30
CA LEU A 54 6.94 -8.74 -20.18
C LEU A 54 7.14 -9.06 -18.71
N SER A 55 6.78 -10.28 -18.28
CA SER A 55 6.95 -10.75 -16.91
C SER A 55 8.22 -11.59 -16.80
N LEU A 56 8.98 -11.35 -15.73
CA LEU A 56 10.25 -12.03 -15.46
C LEU A 56 10.10 -13.38 -14.76
N ALA A 57 8.89 -13.74 -14.31
CA ALA A 57 8.66 -14.93 -13.49
C ALA A 57 9.08 -16.26 -14.16
N ASN A 58 9.13 -16.30 -15.50
CA ASN A 58 9.42 -17.51 -16.29
C ASN A 58 10.46 -17.30 -17.39
N LEU A 59 11.24 -16.21 -17.37
CA LEU A 59 12.20 -15.90 -18.42
C LEU A 59 13.64 -16.01 -17.90
N ASP A 60 14.46 -16.78 -18.61
CA ASP A 60 15.91 -16.71 -18.46
C ASP A 60 16.44 -15.40 -19.09
N LEU A 61 17.64 -14.99 -18.68
CA LEU A 61 18.24 -13.74 -19.16
C LEU A 61 18.57 -13.77 -20.65
N SER A 62 18.88 -14.94 -21.20
CA SER A 62 19.17 -15.12 -22.63
C SER A 62 17.93 -14.91 -23.50
N GLN A 63 16.77 -15.43 -23.11
CA GLN A 63 15.50 -15.18 -23.82
C GLN A 63 15.07 -13.73 -23.66
N LEU A 64 15.27 -13.14 -22.48
CA LEU A 64 15.02 -11.72 -22.27
C LEU A 64 15.87 -10.88 -23.22
N SER A 65 17.18 -11.13 -23.29
CA SER A 65 18.09 -10.37 -24.15
C SER A 65 17.72 -10.49 -25.62
N LEU A 66 17.40 -11.71 -26.06
CA LEU A 66 16.94 -11.95 -27.44
C LEU A 66 15.69 -11.13 -27.76
N LYS A 67 14.66 -11.22 -26.92
CA LYS A 67 13.40 -10.48 -27.13
C LYS A 67 13.61 -8.97 -27.18
N LEU A 68 14.46 -8.43 -26.32
CA LEU A 68 14.71 -7.00 -26.25
C LEU A 68 15.59 -6.50 -27.40
N GLN A 69 16.53 -7.30 -27.90
CA GLN A 69 17.44 -6.89 -28.99
C GLN A 69 16.84 -7.07 -30.38
N THR A 70 15.90 -7.99 -30.56
CA THR A 70 15.27 -8.22 -31.86
C THR A 70 14.15 -7.22 -32.15
N SER A 71 14.19 -6.61 -33.32
CA SER A 71 13.02 -5.93 -33.92
C SER A 71 12.37 -6.84 -34.96
N PHE A 72 11.06 -6.72 -35.13
CA PHE A 72 10.34 -7.42 -36.19
C PHE A 72 9.97 -6.42 -37.29
N LEU A 73 10.45 -6.64 -38.52
CA LEU A 73 10.21 -5.76 -39.68
C LEU A 73 10.62 -4.29 -39.42
N GLY A 74 11.66 -4.06 -38.62
CA GLY A 74 12.12 -2.72 -38.26
C GLY A 74 11.19 -1.96 -37.31
N GLN A 75 10.18 -2.62 -36.74
CA GLN A 75 9.32 -2.02 -35.73
C GLN A 75 10.00 -1.99 -34.37
N GLU A 76 9.92 -0.83 -33.71
CA GLU A 76 10.34 -0.65 -32.33
C GLU A 76 9.15 -0.94 -31.39
N PHE A 77 9.41 -1.71 -30.35
CA PHE A 77 8.47 -2.03 -29.29
C PHE A 77 8.83 -1.31 -27.99
N ILE A 78 7.82 -1.14 -27.14
CA ILE A 78 7.94 -0.61 -25.79
C ILE A 78 7.63 -1.75 -24.81
N TYR A 79 8.66 -2.23 -24.12
CA TYR A 79 8.54 -3.30 -23.14
C TYR A 79 8.34 -2.74 -21.73
N PHE A 80 7.28 -3.18 -21.07
CA PHE A 80 7.06 -2.97 -19.64
C PHE A 80 7.56 -4.20 -18.89
N ILE A 81 8.68 -4.06 -18.18
CA ILE A 81 9.26 -5.16 -17.40
C ILE A 81 8.52 -5.25 -16.07
N LYS A 82 7.59 -6.20 -15.98
CA LYS A 82 6.84 -6.50 -14.77
C LYS A 82 7.74 -7.24 -13.77
N ASP A 83 7.40 -7.12 -12.49
CA ASP A 83 7.99 -7.86 -11.37
C ASP A 83 9.44 -7.44 -11.04
N PHE A 84 10.02 -6.48 -11.76
CA PHE A 84 11.38 -5.97 -11.52
C PHE A 84 11.56 -5.39 -10.10
N TYR A 85 10.52 -4.71 -9.59
CA TYR A 85 10.53 -4.11 -8.26
C TYR A 85 10.78 -5.14 -7.15
N ASP A 86 10.17 -6.33 -7.27
CA ASP A 86 10.16 -7.40 -6.27
C ASP A 86 11.31 -8.41 -6.43
N LEU A 87 12.23 -8.19 -7.38
CA LEU A 87 13.34 -9.12 -7.62
C LEU A 87 14.36 -9.13 -6.47
N GLU A 88 14.96 -10.30 -6.26
CA GLU A 88 16.14 -10.45 -5.41
C GLU A 88 17.32 -9.60 -5.92
N VAL A 89 18.10 -9.08 -4.98
CA VAL A 89 19.19 -8.12 -5.23
C VAL A 89 20.19 -8.62 -6.28
N ASN A 90 20.57 -9.91 -6.24
CA ASN A 90 21.56 -10.48 -7.15
C ASN A 90 21.07 -10.45 -8.61
N LEU A 91 19.86 -10.94 -8.86
CA LEU A 91 19.27 -10.98 -10.21
C LEU A 91 19.01 -9.57 -10.74
N LYS A 92 18.60 -8.67 -9.85
CA LYS A 92 18.40 -7.26 -10.16
C LYS A 92 19.69 -6.58 -10.64
N ASN A 93 20.81 -6.82 -9.94
CA ASN A 93 22.13 -6.30 -10.33
C ASN A 93 22.59 -6.85 -11.68
N GLU A 94 22.35 -8.14 -11.94
CA GLU A 94 22.66 -8.76 -13.23
C GLU A 94 21.86 -8.12 -14.38
N LEU A 95 20.55 -7.95 -14.19
CA LEU A 95 19.69 -7.25 -15.14
C LEU A 95 20.11 -5.79 -15.34
N TYR A 96 20.53 -5.10 -14.28
CA TYR A 96 21.02 -3.74 -14.41
C TYR A 96 22.29 -3.64 -15.24
N ASN A 97 23.23 -4.56 -15.04
CA ASN A 97 24.42 -4.64 -15.89
C ASN A 97 24.06 -4.90 -17.35
N TYR A 98 23.04 -5.72 -17.60
CA TYR A 98 22.51 -5.91 -18.96
C TYR A 98 21.94 -4.60 -19.53
N PHE A 99 21.05 -3.91 -18.80
CA PHE A 99 20.43 -2.67 -19.27
C PHE A 99 21.40 -1.50 -19.45
N LEU A 100 22.49 -1.44 -18.67
CA LEU A 100 23.55 -0.45 -18.84
C LEU A 100 24.28 -0.58 -20.19
N ASN A 101 24.37 -1.81 -20.70
CA ASN A 101 25.02 -2.13 -21.97
C ASN A 101 24.02 -2.34 -23.12
N TYR A 102 22.74 -2.03 -22.90
CA TYR A 102 21.71 -2.23 -23.88
C TYR A 102 21.69 -1.10 -24.93
N ASP A 103 22.02 -1.45 -26.17
CA ASP A 103 21.95 -0.58 -27.34
C ASP A 103 20.93 -1.09 -28.39
N GLY A 104 19.99 -1.93 -27.97
CA GLY A 104 18.95 -2.48 -28.85
C GLY A 104 17.88 -1.45 -29.25
N PRO A 105 17.06 -1.76 -30.26
CA PRO A 105 16.12 -0.81 -30.88
C PRO A 105 14.88 -0.53 -30.04
N ASN A 106 14.53 -1.42 -29.11
CA ASN A 106 13.29 -1.32 -28.35
C ASN A 106 13.44 -0.41 -27.11
N LYS A 107 12.35 0.24 -26.72
CA LYS A 107 12.25 1.02 -25.48
C LYS A 107 11.86 0.12 -24.32
N ILE A 108 12.41 0.38 -23.13
CA ILE A 108 12.23 -0.48 -21.97
C ILE A 108 11.85 0.38 -20.76
N PHE A 109 10.70 0.09 -20.18
CA PHE A 109 10.23 0.64 -18.92
C PHE A 109 10.57 -0.32 -17.77
N ILE A 110 11.28 0.21 -16.78
CA ILE A 110 11.67 -0.50 -15.56
C ILE A 110 11.10 0.28 -14.38
N PHE A 111 10.60 -0.44 -13.38
CA PHE A 111 10.04 0.12 -12.15
C PHE A 111 10.86 -0.39 -10.97
N ASP A 112 11.44 0.52 -10.19
CA ASP A 112 12.25 0.16 -9.03
C ASP A 112 12.03 1.12 -7.84
N THR A 113 12.69 0.84 -6.72
CA THR A 113 12.79 1.62 -5.51
C THR A 113 13.69 2.85 -5.69
N ILE A 114 13.41 3.92 -4.93
CA ILE A 114 14.27 5.11 -4.84
C ILE A 114 15.65 4.78 -4.27
N GLU A 115 15.76 3.76 -3.42
CA GLU A 115 17.02 3.31 -2.80
C GLU A 115 18.02 2.72 -3.80
N SER A 116 17.60 2.44 -5.04
CA SER A 116 18.51 1.99 -6.09
C SER A 116 19.55 3.07 -6.43
N ASN A 117 20.83 2.77 -6.19
CA ASN A 117 21.95 3.70 -6.42
C ASN A 117 22.33 3.90 -7.90
N ILE A 118 21.41 3.62 -8.82
CA ILE A 118 21.69 3.70 -10.25
C ILE A 118 21.56 5.14 -10.71
N VAL A 119 22.70 5.65 -11.16
CA VAL A 119 22.84 6.92 -11.86
C VAL A 119 23.65 6.62 -13.11
N SER A 120 23.00 6.69 -14.27
CA SER A 120 23.66 6.44 -15.55
C SER A 120 23.01 7.29 -16.63
N ASP A 121 23.85 7.85 -17.50
CA ASP A 121 23.40 8.65 -18.63
C ASP A 121 22.67 7.82 -19.69
N LYS A 122 22.80 6.49 -19.67
CA LYS A 122 22.01 5.57 -20.52
C LYS A 122 20.53 5.51 -20.13
N PHE A 123 20.21 5.86 -18.89
CA PHE A 123 18.85 5.77 -18.35
C PHE A 123 18.17 7.14 -18.36
N LEU A 124 16.89 7.17 -18.73
CA LEU A 124 16.01 8.28 -18.43
C LEU A 124 15.32 7.97 -17.10
N ILE A 125 15.76 8.61 -16.03
CA ILE A 125 15.31 8.31 -14.67
C ILE A 125 14.26 9.34 -14.26
N PHE A 126 13.12 8.87 -13.75
CA PHE A 126 12.16 9.72 -13.06
C PHE A 126 11.82 9.16 -11.68
N GLU A 127 11.75 10.05 -10.69
CA GLU A 127 11.29 9.74 -9.35
C GLU A 127 9.79 10.04 -9.26
N VAL A 128 9.01 8.98 -9.09
CA VAL A 128 7.55 9.07 -8.98
C VAL A 128 7.19 9.52 -7.55
N PRO A 129 6.44 10.61 -7.38
CA PRO A 129 6.10 11.12 -6.07
C PRO A 129 5.19 10.14 -5.32
N SER A 130 5.55 9.80 -4.08
CA SER A 130 4.74 8.95 -3.18
C SER A 130 3.49 9.65 -2.66
N SER A 131 3.56 10.98 -2.55
CA SER A 131 2.45 11.85 -2.19
C SER A 131 2.36 13.03 -3.15
N ILE A 132 1.13 13.49 -3.40
CA ILE A 132 0.84 14.57 -4.34
C ILE A 132 0.01 15.67 -3.67
N ASP A 133 0.27 16.90 -4.09
CA ASP A 133 -0.48 18.11 -3.74
C ASP A 133 -1.56 18.39 -4.80
N VAL A 134 -2.26 19.52 -4.64
CA VAL A 134 -3.37 19.89 -5.52
C VAL A 134 -2.91 20.23 -6.93
N GLU A 135 -1.73 20.83 -7.08
CA GLU A 135 -1.12 21.16 -8.36
C GLU A 135 -0.80 19.87 -9.13
N VAL A 136 -0.10 18.93 -8.50
CA VAL A 136 0.32 17.67 -9.11
C VAL A 136 -0.86 16.75 -9.35
N TYR A 137 -1.86 16.77 -8.46
CA TYR A 137 -3.14 16.10 -8.71
C TYR A 137 -3.77 16.61 -10.01
N SER A 138 -3.83 17.93 -10.17
CA SER A 138 -4.40 18.57 -11.36
C SER A 138 -3.64 18.17 -12.62
N GLU A 139 -2.30 18.22 -12.56
CA GLU A 139 -1.42 17.81 -13.65
C GLU A 139 -1.61 16.33 -14.01
N PHE A 140 -1.67 15.42 -13.04
CA PHE A 140 -1.92 13.99 -13.28
C PHE A 140 -3.32 13.73 -13.84
N TYR A 141 -4.32 14.47 -13.37
CA TYR A 141 -5.68 14.36 -13.89
C TYR A 141 -5.69 14.74 -15.37
N ASP A 142 -5.09 15.87 -15.72
CA ASP A 142 -5.05 16.37 -17.09
C ASP A 142 -4.21 15.44 -17.99
N PHE A 143 -3.14 14.84 -17.45
CA PHE A 143 -2.35 13.84 -18.15
C PHE A 143 -3.13 12.54 -18.41
N PHE A 144 -3.74 11.91 -17.40
CA PHE A 144 -4.41 10.62 -17.58
C PHE A 144 -5.82 10.71 -18.17
N TYR A 145 -6.49 11.84 -17.99
CA TYR A 145 -7.91 12.01 -18.30
C TYR A 145 -8.20 13.30 -19.07
N SER A 146 -7.33 13.63 -20.03
CA SER A 146 -7.46 14.82 -20.89
C SER A 146 -8.83 15.01 -21.56
N ASN A 147 -9.61 13.92 -21.70
CA ASN A 147 -10.94 13.93 -22.33
C ASN A 147 -12.10 14.18 -21.34
N TYR A 148 -11.82 14.30 -20.04
CA TYR A 148 -12.83 14.46 -18.99
C TYR A 148 -12.67 15.79 -18.27
N SER A 149 -13.80 16.39 -17.88
CA SER A 149 -13.78 17.63 -17.10
C SER A 149 -13.51 17.34 -15.63
N ARG A 150 -12.49 18.02 -15.09
CA ARG A 150 -12.16 17.95 -13.66
C ARG A 150 -13.18 18.74 -12.83
N ASN A 151 -13.75 18.11 -11.80
CA ASN A 151 -14.53 18.85 -10.80
C ASN A 151 -13.58 19.59 -9.84
N LYS A 152 -13.32 20.88 -10.12
CA LYS A 152 -12.41 21.74 -9.34
C LYS A 152 -12.87 21.91 -7.88
N LEU A 153 -14.18 21.92 -7.60
CA LEU A 153 -14.71 22.06 -6.23
C LEU A 153 -14.44 20.81 -5.41
N ALA A 154 -14.67 19.63 -5.99
CA ALA A 154 -14.35 18.35 -5.34
C ALA A 154 -12.85 18.22 -5.05
N VAL A 155 -12.00 18.62 -5.99
CA VAL A 155 -10.54 18.64 -5.80
C VAL A 155 -10.15 19.61 -4.69
N LYS A 156 -10.74 20.81 -4.62
CA LYS A 156 -10.46 21.73 -3.52
C LYS A 156 -10.81 21.12 -2.16
N ARG A 157 -12.01 20.56 -2.01
CA ARG A 157 -12.45 19.87 -0.78
C ARG A 157 -11.55 18.70 -0.40
N LEU A 158 -11.06 17.98 -1.40
CA LEU A 158 -10.13 16.87 -1.22
C LEU A 158 -8.81 17.31 -0.56
N PHE A 159 -8.36 18.54 -0.78
CA PHE A 159 -7.11 19.06 -0.21
C PHE A 159 -7.33 20.04 0.96
N ASP A 160 -8.57 20.50 1.20
CA ASP A 160 -8.90 21.37 2.34
C ASP A 160 -8.57 20.73 3.71
N SER A 161 -8.65 19.40 3.80
CA SER A 161 -8.40 18.65 5.04
C SER A 161 -7.02 17.99 5.12
N SER A 162 -6.25 17.98 4.02
CA SER A 162 -4.91 17.40 3.95
C SER A 162 -4.14 18.05 2.81
N LYS A 163 -2.98 18.66 3.10
CA LYS A 163 -2.15 19.33 2.07
C LYS A 163 -1.65 18.38 0.98
N THR A 164 -1.47 17.11 1.31
CA THR A 164 -1.00 16.07 0.40
C THR A 164 -1.80 14.79 0.59
N LEU A 165 -1.84 13.94 -0.44
CA LEU A 165 -2.44 12.61 -0.42
C LEU A 165 -1.48 11.60 -1.04
N SER A 166 -1.59 10.32 -0.67
CA SER A 166 -0.81 9.28 -1.35
C SER A 166 -1.16 9.20 -2.84
N LEU A 167 -0.19 8.79 -3.65
CA LEU A 167 -0.36 8.63 -5.09
C LEU A 167 -1.52 7.69 -5.43
N ASP A 168 -1.56 6.50 -4.82
CA ASP A 168 -2.60 5.49 -5.09
C ASP A 168 -4.00 5.98 -4.74
N LEU A 169 -4.17 6.63 -3.58
CA LEU A 169 -5.44 7.21 -3.19
C LEU A 169 -5.87 8.27 -4.19
N SER A 170 -4.94 9.12 -4.60
CA SER A 170 -5.22 10.20 -5.55
C SER A 170 -5.66 9.66 -6.91
N LEU A 171 -4.91 8.71 -7.47
CA LEU A 171 -5.26 8.06 -8.73
C LEU A 171 -6.59 7.30 -8.66
N THR A 172 -6.90 6.70 -7.51
CA THR A 172 -8.19 6.05 -7.23
C THR A 172 -9.32 7.07 -7.24
N ILE A 173 -9.14 8.21 -6.58
CA ILE A 173 -10.13 9.29 -6.58
C ILE A 173 -10.35 9.84 -7.99
N MET A 174 -9.30 10.02 -8.78
CA MET A 174 -9.44 10.45 -10.17
C MET A 174 -10.29 9.47 -11.00
N ASN A 175 -10.15 8.15 -10.79
CA ASN A 175 -11.03 7.15 -11.43
C ASN A 175 -12.50 7.40 -11.10
N TYR A 176 -12.81 7.63 -9.82
CA TYR A 176 -14.18 7.92 -9.40
C TYR A 176 -14.72 9.22 -10.00
N GLN A 177 -13.89 10.26 -10.13
CA GLN A 177 -14.30 11.51 -10.77
C GLN A 177 -14.74 11.32 -12.23
N VAL A 178 -14.03 10.46 -12.96
CA VAL A 178 -14.36 10.15 -14.36
C VAL A 178 -15.67 9.37 -14.48
N ILE A 179 -15.94 8.45 -13.55
CA ILE A 179 -17.16 7.64 -13.55
C ILE A 179 -18.38 8.45 -13.08
N LEU A 180 -18.19 9.42 -12.17
CA LEU A 180 -19.27 10.16 -11.52
C LEU A 180 -19.20 11.68 -11.74
N PRO A 181 -19.20 12.19 -12.99
CA PRO A 181 -19.04 13.62 -13.23
C PRO A 181 -20.18 14.46 -12.62
N ASN A 182 -21.44 14.04 -12.79
CA ASN A 182 -22.64 14.83 -12.43
C ASN A 182 -23.11 14.67 -10.96
N LYS A 183 -22.56 13.72 -10.20
CA LYS A 183 -22.91 13.48 -8.78
C LYS A 183 -21.67 13.42 -7.88
N SER A 184 -20.55 13.94 -8.37
CA SER A 184 -19.27 13.90 -7.69
C SER A 184 -19.37 14.49 -6.28
N GLU A 185 -20.10 15.59 -6.06
CA GLU A 185 -20.22 16.21 -4.73
C GLU A 185 -20.83 15.27 -3.67
N ILE A 186 -22.00 14.67 -3.96
CA ILE A 186 -22.67 13.74 -3.04
C ILE A 186 -21.79 12.50 -2.80
N PHE A 187 -21.07 12.04 -3.83
CA PHE A 187 -20.13 10.94 -3.69
C PHE A 187 -18.98 11.33 -2.76
N PHE A 188 -18.35 12.48 -2.97
CA PHE A 188 -17.24 12.96 -2.15
C PHE A 188 -17.67 13.19 -0.70
N ASP A 189 -18.83 13.80 -0.46
CA ASP A 189 -19.30 14.07 0.89
C ASP A 189 -19.54 12.77 1.69
N ASN A 190 -19.97 11.69 1.03
CA ASN A 190 -20.30 10.41 1.69
C ASN A 190 -19.16 9.38 1.70
N TRP A 191 -18.31 9.39 0.67
CA TRP A 191 -17.31 8.34 0.45
C TRP A 191 -15.90 8.82 0.70
N LEU A 192 -15.60 10.12 0.67
CA LEU A 192 -14.22 10.59 0.85
C LEU A 192 -13.64 10.18 2.21
N THR A 193 -14.45 10.21 3.26
CA THR A 193 -14.08 9.77 4.61
C THR A 193 -13.83 8.26 4.69
N LYS A 194 -14.46 7.48 3.82
CA LYS A 194 -14.27 6.01 3.71
C LYS A 194 -13.09 5.64 2.80
N LEU A 195 -12.86 6.43 1.75
CA LEU A 195 -11.81 6.21 0.76
C LEU A 195 -10.44 6.60 1.28
N ARG A 196 -10.37 7.62 2.15
CA ARG A 196 -9.16 7.85 2.91
C ARG A 196 -8.97 6.66 3.83
N PRO A 197 -7.90 5.87 3.67
CA PRO A 197 -7.49 5.01 4.75
C PRO A 197 -7.19 5.97 5.89
N THR A 198 -8.08 6.00 6.87
CA THR A 198 -7.69 6.55 8.15
C THR A 198 -6.56 5.62 8.57
N GLU A 199 -5.34 6.15 8.74
CA GLU A 199 -4.22 5.44 9.35
C GLU A 199 -4.57 5.18 10.82
N LYS A 200 -5.66 4.43 11.03
CA LYS A 200 -6.15 3.96 12.31
C LYS A 200 -5.26 2.81 12.65
N SER A 201 -4.23 3.15 13.40
CA SER A 201 -3.37 2.18 14.00
C SER A 201 -4.20 1.31 14.95
N LEU A 202 -4.71 0.17 14.46
CA LEU A 202 -5.24 -0.90 15.30
C LEU A 202 -4.23 -1.29 16.38
N PHE A 203 -2.94 -1.04 16.11
CA PHE A 203 -1.86 -1.11 17.07
C PHE A 203 -2.05 -0.10 18.23
N MET A 204 -2.31 1.19 17.98
CA MET A 204 -2.65 2.15 19.05
C MET A 204 -3.92 1.74 19.82
N PHE A 205 -4.92 1.18 19.13
CA PHE A 205 -6.12 0.67 19.78
C PHE A 205 -5.82 -0.50 20.73
N SER A 206 -5.04 -1.49 20.28
CA SER A 206 -4.56 -2.59 21.12
C SER A 206 -3.61 -2.12 22.24
N GLN A 207 -2.84 -1.06 22.00
CA GLN A 207 -1.99 -0.44 23.02
C GLN A 207 -2.82 0.12 24.16
N TYR A 208 -3.86 0.92 23.89
CA TYR A 208 -4.72 1.44 24.95
C TYR A 208 -5.44 0.34 25.74
N PHE A 209 -5.78 -0.76 25.07
CA PHE A 209 -6.36 -1.93 25.71
C PHE A 209 -5.40 -2.59 26.71
N PHE A 210 -4.18 -2.90 26.27
CA PHE A 210 -3.15 -3.53 27.12
C PHE A 210 -2.53 -2.57 28.16
N ASP A 211 -2.57 -1.27 27.93
CA ASP A 211 -2.12 -0.27 28.89
C ASP A 211 -3.24 0.11 29.88
N LYS A 212 -4.43 -0.52 29.78
CA LYS A 212 -5.64 -0.23 30.57
C LYS A 212 -6.06 1.24 30.57
N GLN A 213 -5.86 1.92 29.43
CA GLN A 213 -6.31 3.30 29.22
C GLN A 213 -7.79 3.32 28.81
N ASN A 214 -8.67 2.96 29.74
CA ASN A 214 -10.08 2.67 29.49
C ASN A 214 -10.81 3.76 28.68
N LYS A 215 -10.61 5.03 29.05
CA LYS A 215 -11.25 6.17 28.36
C LYS A 215 -10.84 6.23 26.89
N ASN A 216 -9.53 6.24 26.62
CA ASN A 216 -8.98 6.31 25.27
C ASN A 216 -9.36 5.07 24.45
N PHE A 217 -9.37 3.88 25.08
CA PHE A 217 -9.82 2.65 24.46
C PHE A 217 -11.27 2.73 24.00
N PHE A 218 -12.22 3.08 24.89
CA PHE A 218 -13.63 3.11 24.53
C PHE A 218 -13.96 4.24 23.54
N GLU A 219 -13.26 5.38 23.61
CA GLU A 219 -13.37 6.44 22.60
C GLU A 219 -12.96 5.94 21.20
N LEU A 220 -11.91 5.13 21.08
CA LEU A 220 -11.53 4.50 19.82
C LEU A 220 -12.49 3.36 19.42
N TRP A 221 -12.95 2.54 20.38
CA TRP A 221 -13.90 1.46 20.12
C TRP A 221 -15.17 1.98 19.47
N LEU A 222 -15.76 3.05 20.00
CA LEU A 222 -16.97 3.66 19.44
C LEU A 222 -16.79 4.14 18.00
N LYS A 223 -15.57 4.57 17.64
CA LYS A 223 -15.23 4.99 16.27
C LYS A 223 -15.01 3.80 15.34
N TYR A 224 -14.41 2.72 15.83
CA TYR A 224 -13.93 1.63 14.97
C TYR A 224 -14.93 0.48 14.84
N LYS A 225 -15.78 0.25 15.84
CA LYS A 225 -16.65 -0.94 15.92
C LYS A 225 -17.52 -1.16 14.68
N LEU A 226 -17.93 -0.09 13.99
CA LEU A 226 -18.79 -0.14 12.80
C LEU A 226 -18.01 -0.27 11.49
N GLU A 227 -16.69 -0.12 11.52
CA GLU A 227 -15.85 -0.15 10.32
C GLU A 227 -15.48 -1.57 9.90
N TYR A 228 -15.49 -2.50 10.85
CA TYR A 228 -15.18 -3.89 10.62
C TYR A 228 -16.33 -4.77 11.12
N PRO A 229 -16.58 -5.91 10.44
CA PRO A 229 -17.57 -6.87 10.89
C PRO A 229 -17.18 -7.47 12.24
N TYR A 230 -18.15 -8.04 12.95
CA TYR A 230 -17.93 -8.54 14.32
C TYR A 230 -16.90 -9.68 14.35
N GLU A 231 -16.92 -10.54 13.34
CA GLU A 231 -16.01 -11.66 13.14
C GLU A 231 -14.55 -11.20 13.04
N PHE A 232 -14.32 -10.05 12.39
CA PHE A 232 -13.00 -9.44 12.35
C PHE A 232 -12.51 -9.09 13.76
N TRP A 233 -13.36 -8.48 14.59
CA TRP A 233 -12.98 -8.09 15.94
C TRP A 233 -12.66 -9.28 16.84
N ILE A 234 -13.45 -10.35 16.76
CA ILE A 234 -13.16 -11.59 17.48
C ILE A 234 -11.80 -12.15 17.06
N ALA A 235 -11.54 -12.26 15.75
CA ALA A 235 -10.29 -12.81 15.23
C ALA A 235 -9.10 -11.93 15.63
N PHE A 236 -9.24 -10.60 15.50
CA PHE A 236 -8.24 -9.63 15.91
C PHE A 236 -7.86 -9.76 17.39
N TRP A 237 -8.85 -9.75 18.29
CA TRP A 237 -8.59 -9.85 19.73
C TRP A 237 -8.10 -11.24 20.14
N SER A 238 -8.54 -12.30 19.47
CA SER A 238 -8.04 -13.65 19.72
C SER A 238 -6.55 -13.74 19.42
N ASP A 239 -6.10 -13.22 18.27
CA ASP A 239 -4.66 -13.18 17.92
C ASP A 239 -3.86 -12.31 18.91
N GLN A 240 -4.37 -11.12 19.27
CA GLN A 240 -3.71 -10.24 20.24
C GLN A 240 -3.55 -10.89 21.62
N ILE A 241 -4.61 -11.49 22.17
CA ILE A 241 -4.55 -12.14 23.49
C ILE A 241 -3.70 -13.40 23.44
N TRP A 242 -3.80 -14.20 22.39
CA TRP A 242 -2.98 -15.40 22.24
C TRP A 242 -1.49 -15.05 22.18
N GLN A 243 -1.10 -14.05 21.40
CA GLN A 243 0.28 -13.58 21.36
C GLN A 243 0.72 -13.01 22.71
N ALA A 244 -0.14 -12.24 23.39
CA ALA A 244 0.16 -11.72 24.72
C ALA A 244 0.41 -12.85 25.73
N ALA A 245 -0.44 -13.89 25.73
CA ALA A 245 -0.30 -15.05 26.61
C ALA A 245 1.02 -15.79 26.34
N LEU A 246 1.35 -16.06 25.08
CA LEU A 246 2.62 -16.69 24.71
C LEU A 246 3.82 -15.83 25.08
N PHE A 247 3.73 -14.51 24.92
CA PHE A 247 4.78 -13.59 25.31
C PHE A 247 5.02 -13.63 26.82
N VAL A 248 3.97 -13.53 27.65
CA VAL A 248 4.08 -13.59 29.12
C VAL A 248 4.66 -14.93 29.56
N LEU A 249 4.17 -16.05 29.01
CA LEU A 249 4.69 -17.39 29.33
C LEU A 249 6.19 -17.51 29.03
N ARG A 250 6.63 -17.00 27.88
CA ARG A 250 8.03 -17.10 27.45
C ARG A 250 8.93 -16.09 28.14
N ALA A 251 8.45 -14.88 28.41
CA ALA A 251 9.19 -13.89 29.16
C ALA A 251 9.49 -14.42 30.57
N ASN A 252 8.52 -15.08 31.21
CA ASN A 252 8.69 -15.71 32.51
C ASN A 252 9.61 -16.94 32.50
N LYS A 253 9.60 -17.76 31.44
CA LYS A 253 10.39 -19.02 31.37
C LYS A 253 11.80 -18.86 30.78
N LEU A 254 11.96 -18.02 29.76
CA LEU A 254 13.16 -17.97 28.89
C LEU A 254 13.76 -16.57 28.79
N GLY A 255 13.18 -15.59 29.51
CA GLY A 255 13.57 -14.19 29.46
C GLY A 255 12.98 -13.41 28.27
N ILE A 256 12.97 -12.09 28.42
CA ILE A 256 12.31 -11.13 27.50
C ILE A 256 12.89 -11.20 26.09
N PHE A 257 14.21 -11.38 25.94
CA PHE A 257 14.89 -11.39 24.63
C PHE A 257 14.35 -12.50 23.71
N ASN A 258 14.12 -13.69 24.27
CA ASN A 258 13.56 -14.81 23.51
C ASN A 258 12.07 -14.64 23.23
N ALA A 259 11.33 -13.99 24.13
CA ALA A 259 9.90 -13.73 23.94
C ALA A 259 9.63 -12.75 22.78
N LYS A 260 10.47 -11.73 22.60
CA LYS A 260 10.32 -10.70 21.54
C LYS A 260 10.32 -11.28 20.12
N LYS A 261 10.96 -12.43 19.88
CA LYS A 261 10.98 -13.11 18.57
C LYS A 261 9.59 -13.54 18.08
N TYR A 262 8.60 -13.57 18.97
CA TYR A 262 7.26 -14.11 18.70
C TYR A 262 6.14 -13.09 18.93
N ALA A 263 6.49 -11.81 19.09
CA ALA A 263 5.57 -10.73 19.47
C ALA A 263 5.38 -9.68 18.38
N SER A 264 5.49 -10.08 17.11
CA SER A 264 5.51 -9.15 15.97
C SER A 264 4.24 -8.31 15.81
N LYS A 265 3.11 -8.72 16.43
CA LYS A 265 1.85 -7.98 16.36
C LYS A 265 1.43 -7.33 17.67
N LEU A 266 2.22 -7.45 18.73
CA LEU A 266 1.93 -6.82 20.02
C LEU A 266 2.41 -5.37 20.06
N PRO A 267 1.73 -4.50 20.81
CA PRO A 267 2.20 -3.14 21.06
C PRO A 267 3.62 -3.10 21.64
N PHE A 268 4.39 -2.10 21.21
CA PHE A 268 5.74 -1.88 21.74
C PHE A 268 5.71 -1.59 23.25
N SER A 269 4.69 -0.87 23.73
CA SER A 269 4.49 -0.65 25.17
C SER A 269 4.29 -1.95 25.93
N PHE A 270 3.51 -2.89 25.36
CA PHE A 270 3.27 -4.19 25.97
C PHE A 270 4.57 -4.98 26.10
N MET A 271 5.33 -5.12 25.02
CA MET A 271 6.58 -5.89 25.01
C MET A 271 7.66 -5.37 25.96
N ASN A 272 7.62 -4.08 26.32
CA ASN A 272 8.65 -3.47 27.17
C ASN A 272 8.19 -3.27 28.62
N LYS A 273 6.92 -2.95 28.84
CA LYS A 273 6.43 -2.52 30.17
C LYS A 273 5.15 -3.23 30.58
N SER A 274 4.12 -3.22 29.74
CA SER A 274 2.77 -3.57 30.22
C SER A 274 2.59 -5.06 30.47
N TRP A 275 3.37 -5.93 29.82
CA TRP A 275 3.28 -7.39 29.97
C TRP A 275 3.42 -7.87 31.43
N SER A 276 4.21 -7.19 32.26
CA SER A 276 4.45 -7.61 33.64
C SER A 276 3.22 -7.43 34.54
N ALA A 277 2.22 -6.67 34.09
CA ALA A 277 0.95 -6.49 34.79
C ALA A 277 -0.07 -7.60 34.49
N TYR A 278 0.29 -8.57 33.64
CA TYR A 278 -0.58 -9.65 33.21
C TYR A 278 -0.04 -11.01 33.65
N ASP A 279 -0.96 -11.87 34.06
CA ASP A 279 -0.68 -13.27 34.30
C ASP A 279 -1.11 -14.13 33.09
N TYR A 280 -0.39 -15.24 32.88
CA TYR A 280 -0.67 -16.18 31.79
C TYR A 280 -2.07 -16.78 31.92
N GLU A 281 -2.49 -17.19 33.12
CA GLU A 281 -3.80 -17.82 33.32
C GLU A 281 -4.93 -16.84 33.03
N PHE A 282 -4.78 -15.58 33.46
CA PHE A 282 -5.73 -14.52 33.16
C PHE A 282 -5.92 -14.35 31.65
N LEU A 283 -4.82 -14.28 30.88
CA LEU A 283 -4.87 -14.13 29.43
C LEU A 283 -5.48 -15.37 28.75
N CYS A 284 -5.19 -16.58 29.25
CA CYS A 284 -5.81 -17.81 28.76
C CYS A 284 -7.33 -17.83 29.01
N LYS A 285 -7.80 -17.41 30.19
CA LYS A 285 -9.24 -17.32 30.48
C LYS A 285 -9.93 -16.30 29.57
N ALA A 286 -9.30 -15.13 29.38
CA ALA A 286 -9.80 -14.12 28.46
C ALA A 286 -9.93 -14.67 27.02
N TYR A 287 -8.91 -15.41 26.55
CA TYR A 287 -8.92 -16.06 25.24
C TYR A 287 -10.02 -17.12 25.12
N GLN A 288 -10.17 -18.00 26.11
CA GLN A 288 -11.24 -19.01 26.14
C GLN A 288 -12.63 -18.37 26.11
N ASN A 289 -12.80 -17.21 26.77
CA ASN A 289 -14.06 -16.48 26.72
C ASN A 289 -14.34 -15.91 25.32
N LEU A 290 -13.33 -15.39 24.60
CA LEU A 290 -13.48 -14.98 23.20
C LEU A 290 -13.88 -16.15 22.30
N TYR A 291 -13.27 -17.32 22.48
CA TYR A 291 -13.61 -18.51 21.72
C TYR A 291 -15.08 -18.92 21.94
N LYS A 292 -15.57 -18.81 23.18
CA LYS A 292 -16.98 -19.03 23.48
C LYS A 292 -17.89 -18.01 22.79
N ILE A 293 -17.50 -16.73 22.79
CA ILE A 293 -18.23 -15.67 22.11
C ILE A 293 -18.33 -15.94 20.59
N ASP A 294 -17.22 -16.37 19.96
CA ASP A 294 -17.20 -16.79 18.55
C ASP A 294 -18.20 -17.90 18.26
N PHE A 295 -18.20 -18.93 19.11
CA PHE A 295 -19.14 -20.03 18.99
C PHE A 295 -20.60 -19.56 19.15
N ASP A 296 -20.90 -18.76 20.17
CA ASP A 296 -22.26 -18.28 20.44
C ASP A 296 -22.79 -17.46 19.26
N ILE A 297 -21.95 -16.63 18.64
CA ILE A 297 -22.32 -15.77 17.50
C ILE A 297 -22.59 -16.57 16.24
N LYS A 298 -21.76 -17.57 15.94
CA LYS A 298 -21.98 -18.48 14.81
C LYS A 298 -23.30 -19.26 14.95
N ASN A 299 -23.83 -19.37 16.17
CA ASN A 299 -25.11 -19.99 16.46
C ASN A 299 -26.26 -18.99 16.68
N GLY A 300 -26.08 -17.71 16.35
CA GLY A 300 -27.13 -16.69 16.40
C GLY A 300 -27.39 -16.08 17.79
N LEU A 301 -26.47 -16.24 18.74
CA LEU A 301 -26.52 -15.65 20.08
C LEU A 301 -25.46 -14.54 20.24
N GLY A 302 -25.56 -13.70 21.28
CA GLY A 302 -24.40 -12.91 21.74
C GLY A 302 -24.23 -11.48 21.20
N HIS A 303 -25.31 -10.78 20.86
CA HIS A 303 -25.24 -9.33 20.61
C HIS A 303 -24.60 -8.61 21.82
N ASN A 304 -23.61 -7.74 21.57
CA ASN A 304 -22.83 -6.99 22.56
C ASN A 304 -21.89 -7.81 23.48
N ALA A 305 -21.59 -9.07 23.14
CA ALA A 305 -20.71 -9.91 23.97
C ALA A 305 -19.26 -9.38 24.07
N LEU A 306 -18.73 -8.76 23.01
CA LEU A 306 -17.41 -8.15 22.98
C LEU A 306 -17.28 -6.96 23.93
N GLU A 307 -18.29 -6.10 24.04
CA GLU A 307 -18.30 -4.99 24.99
C GLU A 307 -18.21 -5.49 26.43
N LEU A 308 -18.96 -6.55 26.75
CA LEU A 308 -18.88 -7.21 28.04
C LEU A 308 -17.51 -7.85 28.27
N TRP A 309 -16.93 -8.44 27.22
CA TRP A 309 -15.58 -9.01 27.26
C TRP A 309 -14.51 -7.94 27.52
N PHE A 310 -14.56 -6.80 26.83
CA PHE A 310 -13.65 -5.67 27.06
C PHE A 310 -13.75 -5.15 28.49
N TYR A 311 -14.98 -5.00 28.99
CA TYR A 311 -15.21 -4.61 30.37
C TYR A 311 -14.60 -5.61 31.34
N LYS A 312 -14.82 -6.91 31.15
CA LYS A 312 -14.20 -7.94 32.00
C LYS A 312 -12.68 -7.89 31.94
N PHE A 313 -12.10 -7.67 30.77
CA PHE A 313 -10.65 -7.60 30.61
C PHE A 313 -10.05 -6.40 31.34
N LEU A 314 -10.55 -5.20 31.04
CA LEU A 314 -10.00 -3.93 31.52
C LEU A 314 -10.14 -3.78 33.05
N PHE A 315 -11.14 -4.44 33.64
CA PHE A 315 -11.39 -4.42 35.08
C PHE A 315 -10.99 -5.71 35.80
N ASN A 316 -10.19 -6.59 35.18
CA ASN A 316 -9.68 -7.84 35.78
C ASN A 316 -10.78 -8.78 36.34
N LYS A 317 -11.85 -9.00 35.58
CA LYS A 317 -13.00 -9.82 36.00
C LYS A 317 -13.08 -11.16 35.25
N PHE A 318 -11.94 -11.76 34.92
CA PHE A 318 -11.84 -13.09 34.29
C PHE A 318 -11.34 -14.17 35.25
#